data_AF-A0A7V9ERJ1-F1
#
_entry.id   AF-A0A7V9ERJ1-F1
#
_cell.length_a   1.000
_cell.length_b   1.000
_cell.length_c   1.000
_cell.angle_alpha   90.00
_cell.angle_beta   90.00
_cell.angle_gamma   90.00
#
_symmetry.space_group_name_H-M   'P 1'
#
loop_
_entity.id
_entity.type
_entity.pdbx_description
1 polymer ?
#
loop_
_entity_poly.entity_id
_entity_poly.type
_entity_poly.pdbx_seq_one_letter_code
_entity_poly.pdbx_strand_id
1 'polypeptide(L)'
;MSSRRQSSFDVRRSTFGVRRFFLLLLLLAFLAPLSLRAELSLPPTSVSPDFPVTRPAAAPKRNWIDQTQAQADAKSVGCNQCHSGVEPMHSSPSVVLGCTDCHGGNSSRGLTKEQAHVLPKEKEFWKTAANPPGSNVWLNHESPEFIRFMNPGDLRVAKQSCGLCHDKIINNVHHSMMNHGAMLWGAALYNNGGFNLKNYRYGQAYGASGVPLRLVNYTPVTARDTQERGILPFLDPLPRFNLGNPGNILRIFEKGGEKQLQLGNPTVAEPPGKPLRRLSERGLGTLNRIDPVFLGLAKTRLHDPLLGFLGSNDHPGDYRSSGCSACHVVYANDRSPTNSGWWSKYGHQGLSF
;
A
#
# COMPACT_ATOMS: atom_id res chain seq x y z
N MET A 1 18.64 -51.41 55.02
CA MET A 1 19.74 -51.67 55.99
C MET A 1 20.90 -50.76 55.61
N SER A 2 21.03 -49.60 56.26
CA SER A 2 22.00 -49.29 57.34
C SER A 2 23.39 -48.97 56.75
N SER A 3 24.08 -47.86 57.04
CA SER A 3 24.13 -47.12 58.30
C SER A 3 24.55 -45.65 58.14
N ARG A 4 24.26 -44.90 59.20
CA ARG A 4 24.53 -43.48 59.49
C ARG A 4 26.02 -43.09 59.40
N ARG A 5 26.27 -41.79 59.19
CA ARG A 5 27.06 -40.96 60.12
C ARG A 5 26.62 -39.49 60.04
N GLN A 6 26.24 -38.95 61.20
CA GLN A 6 26.03 -37.53 61.46
C GLN A 6 27.38 -36.81 61.55
N SER A 7 27.47 -35.57 61.11
CA SER A 7 28.41 -34.60 61.70
C SER A 7 27.77 -33.21 61.75
N SER A 8 27.57 -32.74 62.98
CA SER A 8 27.18 -31.39 63.34
C SER A 8 28.19 -30.37 62.79
N PHE A 9 27.72 -29.33 62.09
CA PHE A 9 28.53 -28.14 61.81
C PHE A 9 28.00 -26.91 62.54
N ASP A 10 28.96 -26.32 63.22
CA ASP A 10 28.92 -25.30 64.26
C ASP A 10 28.46 -23.93 63.76
N VAL A 11 27.47 -23.36 64.45
CA VAL A 11 26.86 -22.06 64.19
C VAL A 11 27.76 -20.97 64.74
N ARG A 12 28.90 -20.68 64.08
CA ARG A 12 29.78 -19.56 64.51
C ARG A 12 30.55 -18.81 63.41
N ARG A 13 30.20 -18.97 62.12
CA ARG A 13 30.97 -18.32 61.02
C ARG A 13 30.20 -17.44 60.00
N SER A 14 28.88 -17.25 60.09
CA SER A 14 28.15 -16.48 59.04
C SER A 14 27.94 -14.97 59.33
N THR A 15 28.33 -14.44 60.49
CA THR A 15 28.08 -13.03 60.86
C THR A 15 29.09 -12.04 60.28
N PHE A 16 30.23 -12.50 59.75
CA PHE A 16 31.26 -11.62 59.16
C PHE A 16 31.01 -11.23 57.69
N GLY A 17 30.25 -12.04 56.93
CA GLY A 17 29.96 -11.75 55.52
C GLY A 17 28.90 -10.67 55.31
N VAL A 18 27.87 -10.67 56.15
CA VAL A 18 26.71 -9.76 56.01
C VAL A 18 27.07 -8.31 56.34
N ARG A 19 27.96 -8.08 57.33
CA ARG A 19 28.41 -6.73 57.69
C ARG A 19 29.27 -6.06 56.62
N ARG A 20 30.11 -6.82 55.90
CA ARG A 20 30.92 -6.28 54.79
C ARG A 20 30.08 -5.91 53.58
N PHE A 21 29.00 -6.64 53.32
CA PHE A 21 28.08 -6.34 52.21
C PHE A 21 27.27 -5.06 52.46
N PHE A 22 26.81 -4.83 53.69
CA PHE A 22 26.10 -3.60 54.06
C PHE A 22 27.00 -2.36 54.06
N LEU A 23 28.27 -2.49 54.48
CA LEU A 23 29.24 -1.38 54.41
C LEU A 23 29.58 -0.97 52.97
N LEU A 24 29.62 -1.92 52.03
CA LEU A 24 29.86 -1.63 50.61
C LEU A 24 28.69 -0.89 49.96
N LEU A 25 27.45 -1.27 50.30
CA LEU A 25 26.24 -0.59 49.83
C LEU A 25 26.12 0.84 50.36
N LEU A 26 26.50 1.09 51.61
CA LEU A 26 26.56 2.43 52.19
C LEU A 26 27.61 3.31 51.51
N LEU A 27 28.79 2.78 51.19
CA LEU A 27 29.84 3.53 50.49
C LEU A 27 29.46 3.89 49.04
N LEU A 28 28.70 3.03 48.35
CA LEU A 28 28.18 3.32 47.00
C LEU A 28 27.02 4.34 47.01
N ALA A 29 26.24 4.43 48.08
CA ALA A 29 25.19 5.45 48.24
C ALA A 29 25.76 6.86 48.49
N PHE A 30 26.95 6.97 49.08
CA PHE A 30 27.65 8.26 49.27
C PHE A 30 28.49 8.70 48.07
N LEU A 31 28.58 7.88 47.01
CA LEU A 31 29.25 8.19 45.74
C LEU A 31 28.26 8.52 44.60
N ALA A 32 27.00 8.81 44.92
CA ALA A 32 26.09 9.44 43.97
C ALA A 32 26.66 10.81 43.55
N PRO A 33 26.72 11.13 42.25
CA PRO A 33 27.36 12.34 41.79
C PRO A 33 26.61 13.55 42.32
N LEU A 34 27.34 14.36 43.10
CA LEU A 34 27.03 15.78 43.29
C LEU A 34 26.83 16.33 41.88
N SER A 35 25.57 16.57 41.51
CA SER A 35 25.22 17.13 40.22
C SER A 35 25.77 18.54 40.20
N LEU A 36 27.00 18.68 39.73
CA LEU A 36 27.60 19.93 39.37
C LEU A 36 26.69 20.49 38.28
N ARG A 37 25.81 21.44 38.64
CA ARG A 37 25.27 22.40 37.67
C ARG A 37 26.48 23.17 37.17
N ALA A 38 27.13 22.64 36.14
CA ALA A 38 27.89 23.46 35.25
C ALA A 38 26.86 24.38 34.57
N GLU A 39 26.72 25.60 35.10
CA GLU A 39 26.25 26.71 34.28
C GLU A 39 27.24 26.81 33.13
N LEU A 40 26.88 26.21 32.00
CA LEU A 40 27.56 26.44 30.75
C LEU A 40 27.20 27.88 30.36
N SER A 41 28.01 28.84 30.81
CA SER A 41 27.92 30.23 30.39
C SER A 41 28.30 30.29 28.90
N LEU A 42 27.28 30.12 28.05
CA LEU A 42 27.40 30.44 26.63
C LEU A 42 27.81 31.91 26.51
N PRO A 43 28.73 32.26 25.60
CA PRO A 43 29.11 33.66 25.39
C PRO A 43 27.85 34.47 25.08
N PRO A 44 27.72 35.70 25.62
CA PRO A 44 26.55 36.52 25.38
C PRO A 44 26.41 36.78 23.88
N THR A 45 25.38 36.20 23.27
CA THR A 45 24.95 36.56 21.93
C THR A 45 24.51 38.03 21.93
N SER A 46 24.96 38.80 20.94
CA SER A 46 24.70 40.24 20.78
C SER A 46 23.22 40.61 20.54
N VAL A 47 22.29 39.67 20.72
CA VAL A 47 20.86 39.83 20.49
C VAL A 47 20.15 39.43 21.76
N SER A 48 19.34 40.36 22.31
CA SER A 48 18.50 40.07 23.48
C SER A 48 17.56 38.90 23.18
N PRO A 49 17.38 37.93 24.10
CA PRO A 49 16.47 36.80 23.91
C PRO A 49 15.00 37.25 23.72
N ASP A 50 14.68 38.50 24.04
CA ASP A 50 13.34 39.07 23.91
C ASP A 50 13.10 39.84 22.58
N PHE A 51 14.02 39.77 21.62
CA PHE A 51 13.83 40.39 20.29
C PHE A 51 13.30 39.37 19.26
N PRO A 52 12.00 39.36 18.93
CA PRO A 52 11.49 38.52 17.86
C PRO A 52 11.99 39.04 16.52
N VAL A 53 12.89 38.29 15.89
CA VAL A 53 13.46 38.58 14.56
C VAL A 53 12.41 38.41 13.44
N THR A 54 11.25 37.85 13.76
CA THR A 54 10.15 37.62 12.82
C THR A 54 8.92 38.44 13.23
N ARG A 55 8.42 39.28 12.32
CA ARG A 55 7.05 39.80 12.42
C ARG A 55 6.09 38.60 12.52
N PRO A 56 5.10 38.60 13.43
CA PRO A 56 4.10 37.54 13.44
C PRO A 56 3.39 37.55 12.09
N ALA A 57 3.66 36.53 11.29
CA ALA A 57 2.87 36.28 10.10
C ALA A 57 1.43 36.07 10.55
N ALA A 58 0.46 36.67 9.84
CA ALA A 58 -0.95 36.37 10.07
C ALA A 58 -1.11 34.84 10.08
N ALA A 59 -1.78 34.30 11.09
CA ALA A 59 -2.06 32.88 11.16
C ALA A 59 -2.69 32.45 9.82
N PRO A 60 -2.17 31.40 9.16
CA PRO A 60 -2.74 30.94 7.91
C PRO A 60 -4.25 30.70 8.08
N LYS A 61 -5.04 30.90 7.01
CA LYS A 61 -6.48 30.58 7.04
C LYS A 61 -6.64 29.14 7.54
N ARG A 62 -7.46 28.95 8.58
CA ARG A 62 -7.79 27.63 9.14
C ARG A 62 -8.04 26.63 8.01
N ASN A 63 -7.15 25.67 7.87
CA ASN A 63 -7.32 24.52 6.98
C ASN A 63 -7.75 23.30 7.82
N TRP A 64 -7.77 22.09 7.26
CA TRP A 64 -8.13 20.88 8.02
C TRP A 64 -7.22 20.61 9.23
N ILE A 65 -6.05 21.25 9.31
CA ILE A 65 -5.04 21.08 10.36
C ILE A 65 -5.40 21.89 11.62
N ASP A 66 -6.25 22.91 11.51
CA ASP A 66 -6.59 23.82 12.61
C ASP A 66 -8.03 23.63 13.13
N GLN A 67 -8.62 22.45 12.92
CA GLN A 67 -9.97 22.15 13.39
C GLN A 67 -9.98 21.82 14.88
N THR A 68 -11.06 22.21 15.56
CA THR A 68 -11.28 21.87 16.97
C THR A 68 -11.83 20.45 17.11
N GLN A 69 -11.67 19.84 18.29
CA GLN A 69 -12.23 18.52 18.56
C GLN A 69 -13.74 18.47 18.30
N ALA A 70 -14.48 19.51 18.71
CA ALA A 70 -15.91 19.61 18.48
C ALA A 70 -16.29 19.60 16.97
N GLN A 71 -15.45 20.15 16.11
CA GLN A 71 -15.67 20.11 14.66
C GLN A 71 -15.44 18.71 14.09
N ALA A 72 -14.37 18.03 14.52
CA ALA A 72 -14.12 16.64 14.14
C ALA A 72 -15.22 15.69 14.67
N ASP A 73 -15.72 15.92 15.88
CA ASP A 73 -16.82 15.16 16.47
C ASP A 73 -18.11 15.35 15.66
N ALA A 74 -18.44 16.58 15.27
CA ALA A 74 -19.60 16.86 14.40
C ALA A 74 -19.50 16.15 13.04
N LYS A 75 -18.27 16.00 12.53
CA LYS A 75 -17.95 15.25 11.29
C LYS A 75 -17.92 13.73 11.47
N SER A 76 -18.18 13.23 12.69
CA SER A 76 -18.10 11.80 13.06
C SER A 76 -19.35 11.30 13.79
N VAL A 77 -20.20 12.21 14.28
CA VAL A 77 -21.25 11.92 15.25
C VAL A 77 -22.26 10.87 14.78
N GLY A 78 -22.68 10.91 13.51
CA GLY A 78 -23.56 9.90 12.91
C GLY A 78 -22.83 8.59 12.64
N CYS A 79 -21.59 8.65 12.17
CA CYS A 79 -20.75 7.48 11.88
C CYS A 79 -20.59 6.62 13.13
N ASN A 80 -20.31 7.26 14.27
CA ASN A 80 -20.08 6.60 15.56
C ASN A 80 -21.33 5.97 16.19
N GLN A 81 -22.53 6.17 15.61
CA GLN A 81 -23.74 5.46 16.05
C GLN A 81 -23.73 3.98 15.62
N CYS A 82 -23.00 3.65 14.55
CA CYS A 82 -22.87 2.29 14.02
C CYS A 82 -21.42 1.78 14.05
N HIS A 83 -20.44 2.67 13.87
CA HIS A 83 -19.01 2.36 13.81
C HIS A 83 -18.27 2.82 15.07
N SER A 84 -18.77 2.45 16.25
CA SER A 84 -18.12 2.77 17.52
C SER A 84 -16.82 1.98 17.72
N GLY A 85 -15.81 2.58 18.33
CA GLY A 85 -14.56 1.89 18.70
C GLY A 85 -13.52 1.81 17.58
N VAL A 86 -13.72 2.51 16.46
CA VAL A 86 -12.71 2.68 15.42
C VAL A 86 -11.56 3.53 15.98
N GLU A 87 -10.34 3.01 15.87
CA GLU A 87 -9.14 3.72 16.28
C GLU A 87 -8.78 4.88 15.32
N PRO A 88 -8.18 5.96 15.81
CA PRO A 88 -7.74 7.05 14.95
C PRO A 88 -6.52 6.62 14.11
N MET A 89 -6.47 7.06 12.85
CA MET A 89 -5.32 6.83 11.98
C MET A 89 -4.05 7.56 12.45
N HIS A 90 -4.20 8.67 13.18
CA HIS A 90 -3.10 9.44 13.73
C HIS A 90 -3.04 9.25 15.25
N SER A 91 -1.88 8.87 15.76
CA SER A 91 -1.64 8.76 17.20
C SER A 91 -1.38 10.12 17.87
N SER A 92 -0.98 11.12 17.08
CA SER A 92 -0.67 12.47 17.59
C SER A 92 -1.96 13.23 17.91
N PRO A 93 -2.11 13.78 19.14
CA PRO A 93 -3.27 14.58 19.50
C PRO A 93 -3.34 15.92 18.76
N SER A 94 -2.26 16.33 18.09
CA SER A 94 -2.23 17.54 17.27
C SER A 94 -2.95 17.38 15.94
N VAL A 95 -3.26 16.15 15.52
CA VAL A 95 -4.01 15.87 14.29
C VAL A 95 -5.45 15.55 14.65
N VAL A 96 -6.27 16.58 14.63
CA VAL A 96 -7.71 16.47 14.91
C VAL A 96 -8.42 16.26 13.58
N LEU A 97 -9.02 15.09 13.36
CA LEU A 97 -9.74 14.73 12.12
C LEU A 97 -11.03 13.98 12.46
N GLY A 98 -12.11 14.30 11.76
CA GLY A 98 -13.36 13.54 11.81
C GLY A 98 -13.44 12.46 10.72
N CYS A 99 -14.37 11.50 10.86
CA CYS A 99 -14.53 10.40 9.92
C CYS A 99 -14.70 10.89 8.47
N THR A 100 -15.57 11.88 8.27
CA THR A 100 -15.91 12.41 6.94
C THR A 100 -14.82 13.31 6.34
N ASP A 101 -13.81 13.73 7.11
CA ASP A 101 -12.65 14.47 6.56
C ASP A 101 -11.86 13.59 5.59
N CYS A 102 -11.70 12.30 5.92
CA CYS A 102 -11.01 11.35 5.04
C CYS A 102 -11.98 10.60 4.15
N HIS A 103 -13.08 10.08 4.70
CA HIS A 103 -13.97 9.17 3.97
C HIS A 103 -15.10 9.88 3.19
N GLY A 104 -15.43 11.13 3.50
CA GLY A 104 -16.67 11.75 3.00
C GLY A 104 -17.93 11.05 3.56
N GLY A 105 -19.04 11.10 2.83
CA GLY A 105 -20.35 10.63 3.33
C GLY A 105 -21.08 11.68 4.20
N ASN A 106 -22.16 11.26 4.86
CA ASN A 106 -22.98 12.14 5.69
C ASN A 106 -22.91 11.75 7.17
N SER A 107 -22.36 12.64 8.01
CA SER A 107 -22.18 12.42 9.45
C SER A 107 -23.37 12.81 10.31
N SER A 108 -24.51 13.16 9.72
CA SER A 108 -25.70 13.53 10.49
C SER A 108 -26.22 12.35 11.31
N ARG A 109 -26.80 12.64 12.48
CA ARG A 109 -27.34 11.61 13.36
C ARG A 109 -28.65 11.02 12.82
N GLY A 110 -28.90 9.76 13.13
CA GLY A 110 -30.19 9.10 12.88
C GLY A 110 -30.44 8.74 11.41
N LEU A 111 -29.39 8.74 10.59
CA LEU A 111 -29.46 8.33 9.19
C LEU A 111 -29.43 6.81 9.05
N THR A 112 -30.14 6.29 8.05
CA THR A 112 -29.94 4.90 7.64
C THR A 112 -28.60 4.74 6.93
N LYS A 113 -28.15 3.49 6.76
CA LYS A 113 -26.91 3.18 6.03
C LYS A 113 -26.92 3.81 4.63
N GLU A 114 -28.03 3.74 3.92
CA GLU A 114 -28.19 4.23 2.55
C GLU A 114 -28.17 5.77 2.46
N GLN A 115 -28.52 6.45 3.56
CA GLN A 115 -28.49 7.91 3.66
C GLN A 115 -27.12 8.43 4.10
N ALA A 116 -26.41 7.67 4.94
CA ALA A 116 -25.10 8.03 5.46
C ALA A 116 -23.95 7.69 4.50
N HIS A 117 -24.03 6.53 3.84
CA HIS A 117 -22.97 6.00 2.99
C HIS A 117 -22.97 6.64 1.60
N VAL A 118 -21.79 6.78 1.01
CA VAL A 118 -21.69 6.97 -0.44
C VAL A 118 -21.98 5.62 -1.09
N LEU A 119 -22.93 5.58 -2.02
CA LEU A 119 -23.35 4.34 -2.69
C LEU A 119 -22.49 4.07 -3.93
N PRO A 120 -22.21 2.78 -4.24
CA PRO A 120 -21.57 2.41 -5.49
C PRO A 120 -22.46 2.71 -6.68
N LYS A 121 -21.83 3.01 -7.82
CA LYS A 121 -22.51 3.05 -9.12
C LYS A 121 -22.97 1.65 -9.51
N GLU A 122 -22.10 0.65 -9.35
CA GLU A 122 -22.34 -0.71 -9.83
C GLU A 122 -22.77 -1.63 -8.68
N LYS A 123 -24.00 -1.42 -8.18
CA LYS A 123 -24.55 -2.12 -6.99
C LYS A 123 -24.57 -3.64 -7.10
N GLU A 124 -24.65 -4.18 -8.33
CA GLU A 124 -24.65 -5.62 -8.56
C GLU A 124 -23.32 -6.28 -8.16
N PHE A 125 -22.22 -5.56 -8.14
CA PHE A 125 -20.93 -6.11 -7.72
C PHE A 125 -20.68 -5.88 -6.22
N TRP A 126 -21.16 -4.76 -5.67
CA TRP A 126 -20.99 -4.40 -4.26
C TRP A 126 -22.16 -4.86 -3.37
N LYS A 127 -22.52 -6.16 -3.45
CA LYS A 127 -23.65 -6.73 -2.70
C LYS A 127 -23.40 -6.85 -1.19
N THR A 128 -22.13 -6.98 -0.80
CA THR A 128 -21.71 -7.15 0.60
C THR A 128 -20.50 -6.25 0.89
N ALA A 129 -20.04 -6.23 2.14
CA ALA A 129 -18.80 -5.54 2.51
C ALA A 129 -17.52 -6.25 2.01
N ALA A 130 -17.64 -7.48 1.53
CA ALA A 130 -16.52 -8.21 0.96
C ALA A 130 -16.20 -7.70 -0.45
N ASN A 131 -14.92 -7.57 -0.79
CA ASN A 131 -14.49 -7.26 -2.16
C ASN A 131 -15.08 -8.26 -3.16
N PRO A 132 -15.72 -7.81 -4.26
CA PRO A 132 -16.24 -8.72 -5.27
C PRO A 132 -15.12 -9.45 -6.02
N PRO A 133 -15.44 -10.61 -6.64
CA PRO A 133 -14.56 -11.21 -7.65
C PRO A 133 -14.26 -10.22 -8.77
N GLY A 134 -12.98 -10.12 -9.16
CA GLY A 134 -12.54 -9.14 -10.16
C GLY A 134 -12.66 -7.67 -9.71
N SER A 135 -12.62 -7.39 -8.40
CA SER A 135 -12.59 -6.02 -7.83
C SER A 135 -11.51 -5.13 -8.45
N ASN A 136 -10.41 -5.72 -8.94
CA ASN A 136 -9.34 -5.07 -9.70
C ASN A 136 -9.80 -4.48 -11.06
N VAL A 137 -11.02 -4.75 -11.52
CA VAL A 137 -11.62 -4.10 -12.70
C VAL A 137 -12.75 -3.17 -12.25
N TRP A 138 -13.66 -3.67 -11.41
CA TRP A 138 -14.87 -2.95 -11.01
C TRP A 138 -14.59 -1.60 -10.35
N LEU A 139 -13.49 -1.51 -9.61
CA LEU A 139 -13.10 -0.28 -8.94
C LEU A 139 -12.82 0.88 -9.92
N ASN A 140 -12.42 0.60 -11.16
CA ASN A 140 -12.24 1.64 -12.19
C ASN A 140 -13.57 2.16 -12.76
N HIS A 141 -14.69 1.49 -12.50
CA HIS A 141 -16.03 1.91 -12.92
C HIS A 141 -16.76 2.72 -11.85
N GLU A 142 -16.16 2.86 -10.67
CA GLU A 142 -16.76 3.56 -9.54
C GLU A 142 -16.50 5.06 -9.52
N SER A 143 -17.27 5.77 -8.69
CA SER A 143 -17.04 7.20 -8.44
C SER A 143 -15.83 7.42 -7.51
N PRO A 144 -15.07 8.51 -7.67
CA PRO A 144 -14.00 8.84 -6.73
C PRO A 144 -14.55 9.06 -5.31
N GLU A 145 -15.79 9.54 -5.16
CA GLU A 145 -16.45 9.68 -3.86
C GLU A 145 -16.65 8.32 -3.20
N PHE A 146 -17.10 7.31 -3.95
CA PHE A 146 -17.28 5.95 -3.42
C PHE A 146 -15.93 5.27 -3.12
N ILE A 147 -14.94 5.45 -4.01
CA ILE A 147 -13.57 4.97 -3.79
C ILE A 147 -13.01 5.56 -2.50
N ARG A 148 -13.13 6.88 -2.31
CA ARG A 148 -12.68 7.58 -1.09
C ARG A 148 -13.43 7.12 0.15
N PHE A 149 -14.74 6.90 0.04
CA PHE A 149 -15.56 6.41 1.12
C PHE A 149 -15.10 5.03 1.61
N MET A 150 -14.83 4.10 0.68
CA MET A 150 -14.31 2.78 1.04
C MET A 150 -12.84 2.81 1.49
N ASN A 151 -11.99 3.52 0.75
CA ASN A 151 -10.55 3.55 0.97
C ASN A 151 -9.98 4.94 0.66
N PRO A 152 -9.83 5.83 1.65
CA PRO A 152 -9.24 7.15 1.45
C PRO A 152 -7.74 7.10 1.13
N GLY A 153 -7.08 5.95 1.33
CA GLY A 153 -5.68 5.70 0.97
C GLY A 153 -5.47 5.23 -0.47
N ASP A 154 -6.53 5.01 -1.25
CA ASP A 154 -6.41 4.63 -2.66
C ASP A 154 -5.76 5.75 -3.47
N LEU A 155 -4.76 5.43 -4.31
CA LEU A 155 -3.98 6.43 -5.04
C LEU A 155 -4.84 7.33 -5.95
N ARG A 156 -6.03 6.89 -6.39
CA ARG A 156 -6.94 7.73 -7.17
C ARG A 156 -7.48 8.94 -6.38
N VAL A 157 -7.51 8.86 -5.04
CA VAL A 157 -8.13 9.85 -4.16
C VAL A 157 -7.26 10.27 -2.97
N ALA A 158 -6.12 9.61 -2.73
CA ALA A 158 -5.24 9.85 -1.59
C ALA A 158 -4.77 11.31 -1.49
N LYS A 159 -4.60 12.00 -2.62
CA LYS A 159 -4.27 13.43 -2.62
C LYS A 159 -5.37 14.29 -2.00
N GLN A 160 -6.64 13.92 -2.17
CA GLN A 160 -7.77 14.64 -1.58
C GLN A 160 -7.88 14.37 -0.07
N SER A 161 -7.63 13.14 0.37
CA SER A 161 -7.76 12.74 1.77
C SER A 161 -6.54 13.07 2.62
N CYS A 162 -5.34 12.88 2.07
CA CYS A 162 -4.08 12.93 2.81
C CYS A 162 -3.11 14.01 2.28
N GLY A 163 -3.35 14.54 1.07
CA GLY A 163 -2.38 15.37 0.35
C GLY A 163 -2.06 16.70 1.01
N LEU A 164 -2.95 17.25 1.83
CA LEU A 164 -2.66 18.48 2.57
C LEU A 164 -1.38 18.36 3.42
N CYS A 165 -1.15 17.19 4.02
CA CYS A 165 0.00 16.93 4.89
C CYS A 165 1.04 15.99 4.25
N HIS A 166 0.63 15.13 3.32
CA HIS A 166 1.45 14.02 2.79
C HIS A 166 1.69 14.07 1.27
N ASP A 167 1.48 15.21 0.58
CA ASP A 167 1.60 15.31 -0.89
C ASP A 167 2.90 14.70 -1.44
N LYS A 168 4.04 14.98 -0.79
CA LYS A 168 5.34 14.45 -1.23
C LYS A 168 5.39 12.91 -1.23
N ILE A 169 4.90 12.29 -0.16
CA ILE A 169 4.92 10.81 -0.05
C ILE A 169 3.93 10.21 -1.03
N ILE A 170 2.75 10.82 -1.20
CA ILE A 170 1.77 10.41 -2.21
C ILE A 170 2.39 10.43 -3.60
N ASN A 171 3.04 11.53 -3.99
CA ASN A 171 3.71 11.64 -5.29
C ASN A 171 4.79 10.55 -5.47
N ASN A 172 5.58 10.25 -4.42
CA ASN A 172 6.57 9.18 -4.47
C ASN A 172 5.93 7.79 -4.66
N VAL A 173 4.87 7.47 -3.91
CA VAL A 173 4.17 6.17 -4.02
C VAL A 173 3.49 6.01 -5.38
N HIS A 174 2.89 7.09 -5.92
CA HIS A 174 2.36 7.10 -7.29
C HIS A 174 3.40 6.71 -8.34
N HIS A 175 4.65 7.10 -8.15
CA HIS A 175 5.77 6.79 -9.06
C HIS A 175 6.56 5.54 -8.64
N SER A 176 6.11 4.81 -7.62
CA SER A 176 6.80 3.59 -7.17
C SER A 176 6.52 2.41 -8.09
N MET A 177 7.49 1.49 -8.19
CA MET A 177 7.31 0.24 -8.94
C MET A 177 6.14 -0.60 -8.44
N MET A 178 5.79 -0.50 -7.15
CA MET A 178 4.63 -1.17 -6.56
C MET A 178 3.29 -0.65 -7.09
N ASN A 179 3.25 0.58 -7.62
CA ASN A 179 2.09 1.10 -8.32
C ASN A 179 2.14 0.77 -9.81
N HIS A 180 3.26 1.10 -10.47
CA HIS A 180 3.30 1.12 -11.93
C HIS A 180 3.71 -0.19 -12.60
N GLY A 181 4.35 -1.13 -11.90
CA GLY A 181 4.60 -2.48 -12.41
C GLY A 181 5.47 -2.60 -13.68
N ALA A 182 6.16 -1.52 -14.06
CA ALA A 182 6.87 -1.45 -15.34
C ALA A 182 7.96 -2.52 -15.46
N MET A 183 8.47 -3.01 -14.32
CA MET A 183 9.46 -4.07 -14.25
C MET A 183 9.00 -5.34 -14.98
N LEU A 184 7.81 -5.86 -14.63
CA LEU A 184 7.30 -7.10 -15.24
C LEU A 184 6.93 -6.87 -16.71
N TRP A 185 6.23 -5.78 -17.00
CA TRP A 185 5.74 -5.50 -18.36
C TRP A 185 6.88 -5.25 -19.33
N GLY A 186 7.89 -4.48 -18.90
CA GLY A 186 9.09 -4.23 -19.67
C GLY A 186 9.89 -5.51 -19.93
N ALA A 187 10.10 -6.33 -18.90
CA ALA A 187 10.78 -7.62 -19.03
C ALA A 187 10.04 -8.55 -19.99
N ALA A 188 8.72 -8.67 -19.85
CA ALA A 188 7.89 -9.48 -20.73
C ALA A 188 7.94 -8.99 -22.18
N LEU A 189 7.79 -7.69 -22.42
CA LEU A 189 7.79 -7.13 -23.77
C LEU A 189 9.16 -7.23 -24.45
N TYR A 190 10.24 -6.90 -23.74
CA TYR A 190 11.58 -6.94 -24.32
C TYR A 190 12.03 -8.38 -24.60
N ASN A 191 11.91 -9.27 -23.61
CA ASN A 191 12.40 -10.65 -23.75
C ASN A 191 11.61 -11.48 -24.76
N ASN A 192 10.35 -11.11 -25.02
CA ASN A 192 9.51 -11.80 -25.98
C ASN A 192 9.42 -11.08 -27.34
N GLY A 193 10.17 -9.98 -27.54
CA GLY A 193 10.19 -9.21 -28.79
C GLY A 193 8.89 -8.45 -29.10
N GLY A 194 8.04 -8.22 -28.09
CA GLY A 194 6.83 -7.38 -28.22
C GLY A 194 7.14 -5.88 -28.20
N PHE A 195 8.27 -5.47 -27.61
CA PHE A 195 8.75 -4.09 -27.68
C PHE A 195 10.29 -4.05 -27.67
N ASN A 196 10.88 -3.19 -28.51
CA ASN A 196 12.31 -3.25 -28.81
C ASN A 196 13.21 -2.43 -27.88
N LEU A 197 12.68 -1.85 -26.80
CA LEU A 197 13.45 -1.01 -25.87
C LEU A 197 13.74 -1.74 -24.55
N LYS A 198 14.99 -1.70 -24.10
CA LYS A 198 15.40 -2.10 -22.74
C LYS A 198 14.97 -1.09 -21.68
N ASN A 199 14.92 0.20 -22.05
CA ASN A 199 14.32 1.22 -21.19
C ASN A 199 12.80 1.03 -21.26
N TYR A 200 12.22 0.58 -20.15
CA TYR A 200 10.84 0.17 -20.10
C TYR A 200 9.91 1.33 -20.44
N ARG A 201 8.97 1.07 -21.35
CA ARG A 201 8.09 2.10 -21.88
C ARG A 201 6.73 2.14 -21.21
N TYR A 202 6.29 1.01 -20.67
CA TYR A 202 4.91 0.84 -20.21
C TYR A 202 4.84 0.57 -18.73
N GLY A 203 3.81 1.11 -18.10
CA GLY A 203 3.42 0.85 -16.72
C GLY A 203 1.96 1.21 -16.54
N GLN A 204 1.46 1.10 -15.31
CA GLN A 204 0.10 1.48 -15.00
C GLN A 204 -0.01 2.61 -13.99
N ALA A 205 -1.03 3.42 -14.19
CA ALA A 205 -1.52 4.40 -13.24
C ALA A 205 -2.96 4.70 -13.62
N TYR A 206 -3.78 5.05 -12.65
CA TYR A 206 -5.20 5.33 -12.86
C TYR A 206 -5.56 6.65 -12.22
N GLY A 207 -6.39 7.43 -12.93
CA GLY A 207 -6.95 8.68 -12.42
C GLY A 207 -8.21 8.44 -11.59
N ALA A 208 -8.73 9.52 -11.01
CA ALA A 208 -9.98 9.51 -10.23
C ALA A 208 -11.19 8.89 -10.97
N SER A 209 -11.22 8.98 -12.30
CA SER A 209 -12.26 8.40 -13.15
C SER A 209 -11.94 6.97 -13.64
N GLY A 210 -10.93 6.31 -13.08
CA GLY A 210 -10.51 4.96 -13.49
C GLY A 210 -9.78 4.89 -14.85
N VAL A 211 -9.53 6.03 -15.49
CA VAL A 211 -8.83 6.08 -16.77
C VAL A 211 -7.33 5.83 -16.59
N PRO A 212 -6.69 5.06 -17.48
CA PRO A 212 -5.26 4.83 -17.43
C PRO A 212 -4.50 6.13 -17.74
N LEU A 213 -3.45 6.42 -16.98
CA LEU A 213 -2.66 7.64 -17.08
C LEU A 213 -1.23 7.35 -17.54
N ARG A 214 -0.65 8.30 -18.29
CA ARG A 214 0.80 8.39 -18.43
C ARG A 214 1.39 8.89 -17.12
N LEU A 215 2.39 8.20 -16.59
CA LEU A 215 3.21 8.70 -15.49
C LEU A 215 4.33 9.54 -16.07
N VAL A 216 4.43 10.80 -15.66
CA VAL A 216 5.48 11.73 -16.11
C VAL A 216 6.38 12.01 -14.92
N ASN A 217 7.69 11.92 -15.14
CA ASN A 217 8.65 12.26 -14.10
C ASN A 217 8.49 13.73 -13.69
N TYR A 218 8.39 13.98 -12.40
CA TYR A 218 8.19 15.32 -11.85
C TYR A 218 9.41 16.24 -12.06
N THR A 219 10.58 15.66 -12.32
CA THR A 219 11.78 16.38 -12.73
C THR A 219 12.16 16.08 -14.18
N PRO A 220 12.67 17.07 -14.93
CA PRO A 220 13.27 16.80 -16.24
C PRO A 220 14.36 15.73 -16.13
N VAL A 221 14.32 14.74 -17.03
CA VAL A 221 15.24 13.61 -17.05
C VAL A 221 16.24 13.78 -18.18
N THR A 222 17.53 13.76 -17.87
CA THR A 222 18.60 13.81 -18.87
C THR A 222 18.92 12.41 -19.41
N ALA A 223 19.60 12.33 -20.56
CA ALA A 223 20.07 11.05 -21.08
C ALA A 223 21.00 10.32 -20.09
N ARG A 224 21.80 11.08 -19.33
CA ARG A 224 22.70 10.55 -18.31
C ARG A 224 21.94 9.92 -17.14
N ASP A 225 20.85 10.56 -16.68
CA ASP A 225 20.01 10.00 -15.62
C ASP A 225 19.43 8.64 -16.00
N THR A 226 18.98 8.49 -17.25
CA THR A 226 18.50 7.20 -17.76
C THR A 226 19.62 6.18 -17.86
N GLN A 227 20.78 6.55 -18.42
CA GLN A 227 21.88 5.62 -18.66
C GLN A 227 22.54 5.13 -17.37
N GLU A 228 22.79 6.03 -16.41
CA GLU A 228 23.54 5.71 -15.19
C GLU A 228 22.65 5.27 -14.03
N ARG A 229 21.38 5.72 -13.99
CA ARG A 229 20.48 5.50 -12.84
C ARG A 229 19.16 4.83 -13.19
N GLY A 230 18.89 4.58 -14.47
CA GLY A 230 17.63 3.97 -14.92
C GLY A 230 16.40 4.87 -14.71
N ILE A 231 16.59 6.17 -14.51
CA ILE A 231 15.48 7.11 -14.33
C ILE A 231 14.83 7.37 -15.68
N LEU A 232 13.52 7.16 -15.76
CA LEU A 232 12.75 7.32 -17.00
C LEU A 232 12.00 8.65 -17.01
N PRO A 233 11.89 9.33 -18.17
CA PRO A 233 11.13 10.57 -18.28
C PRO A 233 9.63 10.35 -18.12
N PHE A 234 9.12 9.18 -18.52
CA PHE A 234 7.71 8.82 -18.38
C PHE A 234 7.48 7.32 -18.63
N LEU A 235 6.30 6.85 -18.25
CA LEU A 235 5.74 5.54 -18.59
C LEU A 235 4.37 5.72 -19.22
N ASP A 236 4.14 5.07 -20.36
CA ASP A 236 2.85 5.05 -21.03
C ASP A 236 1.94 3.96 -20.45
N PRO A 237 0.61 4.16 -20.45
CA PRO A 237 -0.31 3.08 -20.20
C PRO A 237 -0.18 2.01 -21.29
N LEU A 238 -0.40 0.74 -20.93
CA LEU A 238 -0.35 -0.34 -21.89
C LEU A 238 -1.38 -0.08 -23.01
N PRO A 239 -0.97 -0.09 -24.29
CA PRO A 239 -1.88 -0.02 -25.41
C PRO A 239 -2.92 -1.12 -25.34
N ARG A 240 -4.13 -0.85 -25.83
CA ARG A 240 -5.15 -1.89 -25.95
C ARG A 240 -4.60 -2.99 -26.88
N PHE A 241 -4.63 -4.24 -26.42
CA PHE A 241 -4.03 -5.36 -27.14
C PHE A 241 -4.56 -5.51 -28.58
N ASN A 242 -5.81 -5.10 -28.84
CA ASN A 242 -6.44 -5.17 -30.16
C ASN A 242 -5.86 -4.18 -31.19
N LEU A 243 -4.96 -3.28 -30.77
CA LEU A 243 -4.24 -2.36 -31.64
C LEU A 243 -2.85 -2.90 -32.03
N GLY A 244 -2.33 -3.90 -31.32
CA GLY A 244 -0.96 -4.37 -31.47
C GLY A 244 -0.81 -5.36 -32.62
N ASN A 245 0.23 -5.21 -33.43
CA ASN A 245 0.66 -6.25 -34.35
C ASN A 245 1.74 -7.12 -33.69
N PRO A 246 1.84 -8.42 -34.03
CA PRO A 246 2.83 -9.27 -33.40
C PRO A 246 4.27 -8.80 -33.68
N GLY A 247 5.02 -8.49 -32.62
CA GLY A 247 6.41 -8.04 -32.71
C GLY A 247 7.41 -9.18 -32.94
N ASN A 248 7.16 -10.35 -32.34
CA ASN A 248 7.99 -11.54 -32.51
C ASN A 248 7.34 -12.57 -33.44
N ILE A 249 7.70 -12.49 -34.71
CA ILE A 249 7.24 -13.41 -35.75
C ILE A 249 7.77 -14.84 -35.57
N LEU A 250 8.93 -15.02 -34.93
CA LEU A 250 9.56 -16.34 -34.81
C LEU A 250 8.82 -17.25 -33.83
N ARG A 251 8.23 -16.68 -32.78
CA ARG A 251 7.41 -17.42 -31.80
C ARG A 251 6.06 -17.87 -32.36
N ILE A 252 5.56 -17.17 -33.38
CA ILE A 252 4.26 -17.46 -34.02
C ILE A 252 4.40 -18.62 -35.02
N PHE A 253 5.56 -18.74 -35.65
CA PHE A 253 5.85 -19.76 -36.67
C PHE A 253 6.68 -20.93 -36.13
N GLU A 254 6.65 -21.18 -34.81
CA GLU A 254 7.28 -22.37 -34.23
C GLU A 254 6.71 -23.64 -34.88
N LYS A 255 7.60 -24.50 -35.39
CA LYS A 255 7.22 -25.78 -35.98
C LYS A 255 6.65 -26.70 -34.88
N GLY A 256 5.49 -27.30 -35.13
CA GLY A 256 4.93 -28.36 -34.26
C GLY A 256 3.50 -28.17 -33.74
N GLY A 257 2.77 -27.14 -34.17
CA GLY A 257 1.39 -26.92 -33.73
C GLY A 257 0.29 -27.62 -34.55
N GLU A 258 -0.92 -27.75 -34.04
CA GLU A 258 -2.09 -28.26 -34.79
C GLU A 258 -2.85 -27.13 -35.53
N LYS A 259 -3.85 -27.49 -36.35
CA LYS A 259 -4.68 -26.51 -37.04
C LYS A 259 -5.61 -25.79 -36.07
N GLN A 260 -5.87 -24.50 -36.28
CA GLN A 260 -6.84 -23.77 -35.43
C GLN A 260 -8.27 -24.18 -35.75
N LEU A 261 -9.11 -24.21 -34.71
CA LEU A 261 -10.56 -24.33 -34.84
C LEU A 261 -11.09 -23.26 -35.80
N GLN A 262 -11.90 -23.69 -36.76
CA GLN A 262 -12.63 -22.77 -37.62
C GLN A 262 -14.09 -22.72 -37.18
N LEU A 263 -14.68 -21.52 -37.23
CA LEU A 263 -16.12 -21.37 -37.00
C LEU A 263 -16.88 -22.25 -38.00
N GLY A 264 -17.64 -23.24 -37.50
CA GLY A 264 -18.35 -24.22 -38.32
C GLY A 264 -17.60 -25.52 -38.62
N ASN A 265 -16.34 -25.66 -38.19
CA ASN A 265 -15.57 -26.91 -38.29
C ASN A 265 -14.69 -27.12 -37.03
N PRO A 266 -15.29 -27.48 -35.88
CA PRO A 266 -14.55 -27.65 -34.65
C PRO A 266 -13.84 -29.02 -34.58
N THR A 267 -12.62 -29.02 -34.05
CA THR A 267 -11.90 -30.22 -33.63
C THR A 267 -12.53 -30.73 -32.32
N VAL A 268 -13.46 -31.65 -32.44
CA VAL A 268 -14.29 -32.14 -31.31
C VAL A 268 -13.46 -32.79 -30.19
N ALA A 269 -12.25 -33.25 -30.50
CA ALA A 269 -11.33 -33.88 -29.57
C ALA A 269 -10.42 -32.89 -28.81
N GLU A 270 -10.46 -31.60 -29.13
CA GLU A 270 -9.63 -30.60 -28.46
C GLU A 270 -10.16 -30.31 -27.04
N PRO A 271 -9.33 -30.40 -25.98
CA PRO A 271 -9.81 -30.17 -24.63
C PRO A 271 -10.19 -28.69 -24.41
N PRO A 272 -11.37 -28.39 -23.82
CA PRO A 272 -11.80 -27.02 -23.56
C PRO A 272 -10.75 -26.24 -22.77
N GLY A 273 -10.39 -25.05 -23.25
CA GLY A 273 -9.41 -24.18 -22.59
C GLY A 273 -7.95 -24.63 -22.66
N LYS A 274 -7.64 -25.73 -23.36
CA LYS A 274 -6.27 -26.20 -23.61
C LYS A 274 -6.03 -26.38 -25.12
N PRO A 275 -6.03 -25.28 -25.89
CA PRO A 275 -5.86 -25.41 -27.33
C PRO A 275 -4.50 -26.03 -27.67
N LEU A 276 -4.48 -26.97 -28.61
CA LEU A 276 -3.31 -27.68 -29.15
C LEU A 276 -2.51 -26.76 -30.10
N ARG A 277 -2.19 -25.57 -29.57
CA ARG A 277 -1.24 -24.53 -30.00
C ARG A 277 -0.98 -24.35 -31.49
N ARG A 278 -1.54 -23.27 -32.06
CA ARG A 278 -0.83 -22.26 -32.89
C ARG A 278 -1.42 -20.87 -32.57
N LEU A 279 -0.59 -19.83 -32.53
CA LEU A 279 -1.09 -18.44 -32.44
C LEU A 279 -1.87 -18.07 -33.71
N SER A 280 -1.49 -18.63 -34.86
CA SER A 280 -2.22 -18.59 -36.14
C SER A 280 -1.54 -19.51 -37.16
N GLU A 281 -2.27 -19.91 -38.19
CA GLU A 281 -1.74 -20.69 -39.33
C GLU A 281 -1.12 -19.83 -40.44
N ARG A 282 -1.27 -18.49 -40.39
CA ARG A 282 -0.93 -17.62 -41.52
C ARG A 282 -0.03 -16.45 -41.12
N GLY A 283 0.78 -16.02 -42.10
CA GLY A 283 1.84 -15.02 -42.01
C GLY A 283 1.42 -13.61 -41.56
N LEU A 284 2.38 -12.69 -41.53
CA LEU A 284 2.12 -11.25 -41.38
C LEU A 284 1.05 -10.79 -42.40
N GLY A 285 0.09 -9.96 -41.95
CA GLY A 285 -0.99 -9.43 -42.81
C GLY A 285 -2.22 -10.34 -42.98
N THR A 286 -2.33 -11.42 -42.21
CA THR A 286 -3.49 -12.34 -42.23
C THR A 286 -4.21 -12.38 -40.87
N LEU A 287 -4.87 -13.49 -40.47
CA LEU A 287 -5.67 -13.62 -39.24
C LEU A 287 -4.91 -13.34 -37.92
N ASN A 288 -3.58 -13.21 -37.95
CA ASN A 288 -2.80 -12.67 -36.82
C ASN A 288 -2.97 -11.16 -36.72
N ARG A 289 -3.92 -10.72 -35.89
CA ARG A 289 -4.20 -9.29 -35.70
C ARG A 289 -3.65 -8.69 -34.40
N ILE A 290 -3.15 -9.53 -33.48
CA ILE A 290 -2.90 -9.16 -32.09
C ILE A 290 -1.57 -9.75 -31.62
N ASP A 291 -0.74 -8.93 -30.96
CA ASP A 291 0.45 -9.42 -30.27
C ASP A 291 0.06 -10.19 -28.99
N PRO A 292 0.44 -11.48 -28.86
CA PRO A 292 0.07 -12.30 -27.72
C PRO A 292 0.74 -11.87 -26.41
N VAL A 293 1.87 -11.15 -26.45
CA VAL A 293 2.53 -10.61 -25.26
C VAL A 293 1.68 -9.47 -24.70
N PHE A 294 1.22 -8.54 -25.54
CA PHE A 294 0.30 -7.47 -25.10
C PHE A 294 -1.03 -8.03 -24.62
N LEU A 295 -1.58 -9.04 -25.31
CA LEU A 295 -2.79 -9.74 -24.87
C LEU A 295 -2.57 -10.40 -23.50
N GLY A 296 -1.46 -11.12 -23.34
CA GLY A 296 -1.08 -11.78 -22.09
C GLY A 296 -0.98 -10.77 -20.95
N LEU A 297 -0.21 -9.70 -21.12
CA LEU A 297 -0.07 -8.65 -20.10
C LEU A 297 -1.43 -8.03 -19.71
N ALA A 298 -2.29 -7.75 -20.69
CA ALA A 298 -3.60 -7.16 -20.44
C ALA A 298 -4.62 -8.11 -19.81
N LYS A 299 -4.52 -9.42 -20.07
CA LYS A 299 -5.51 -10.42 -19.65
C LYS A 299 -5.11 -11.22 -18.42
N THR A 300 -3.85 -11.65 -18.34
CA THR A 300 -3.39 -12.45 -17.20
C THR A 300 -3.14 -11.58 -15.99
N ARG A 301 -2.77 -10.30 -16.21
CA ARG A 301 -2.54 -9.32 -15.14
C ARG A 301 -1.67 -9.91 -14.03
N LEU A 302 -0.65 -10.70 -14.41
CA LEU A 302 0.17 -11.51 -13.50
C LEU A 302 0.84 -10.69 -12.38
N HIS A 303 1.02 -9.39 -12.60
CA HIS A 303 1.61 -8.49 -11.60
C HIS A 303 0.60 -7.89 -10.63
N ASP A 304 -0.70 -8.01 -10.92
CA ASP A 304 -1.75 -7.40 -10.13
C ASP A 304 -2.24 -8.34 -9.01
N PRO A 305 -2.81 -7.78 -7.93
CA PRO A 305 -3.05 -6.35 -7.71
C PRO A 305 -1.78 -5.57 -7.33
N LEU A 306 -1.42 -4.56 -8.13
CA LEU A 306 -0.53 -3.48 -7.72
C LEU A 306 -1.32 -2.45 -6.90
N LEU A 307 -0.65 -1.41 -6.39
CA LEU A 307 -1.27 -0.42 -5.51
C LEU A 307 -2.44 0.37 -6.14
N GLY A 308 -2.63 0.31 -7.46
CA GLY A 308 -3.79 0.90 -8.13
C GLY A 308 -5.10 0.13 -7.95
N PHE A 309 -5.07 -1.11 -7.43
CA PHE A 309 -6.22 -2.00 -7.36
C PHE A 309 -6.41 -2.63 -6.00
N LEU A 310 -7.67 -2.86 -5.65
CA LEU A 310 -8.02 -3.75 -4.55
C LEU A 310 -7.77 -5.18 -5.02
N GLY A 311 -7.27 -6.01 -4.11
CA GLY A 311 -7.29 -7.45 -4.30
C GLY A 311 -8.70 -8.01 -4.27
N SER A 312 -8.81 -9.19 -4.87
CA SER A 312 -10.07 -9.86 -5.14
C SER A 312 -10.25 -11.05 -4.19
N ASN A 313 -11.47 -11.32 -3.75
CA ASN A 313 -11.71 -12.41 -2.78
C ASN A 313 -11.67 -13.82 -3.40
N ASP A 314 -11.43 -13.93 -4.71
CA ASP A 314 -11.24 -15.17 -5.45
C ASP A 314 -9.76 -15.58 -5.60
N HIS A 315 -8.81 -14.78 -5.10
CA HIS A 315 -7.38 -15.08 -5.14
C HIS A 315 -6.76 -15.08 -3.72
N PRO A 316 -6.28 -16.23 -3.22
CA PRO A 316 -5.62 -16.30 -1.91
C PRO A 316 -4.32 -15.47 -1.89
N GLY A 317 -4.16 -14.61 -0.88
CA GLY A 317 -2.94 -13.80 -0.69
C GLY A 317 -2.96 -12.41 -1.35
N ASP A 318 -4.04 -12.05 -2.03
CA ASP A 318 -4.26 -10.72 -2.58
C ASP A 318 -4.30 -9.63 -1.49
N TYR A 319 -3.72 -8.45 -1.76
CA TYR A 319 -3.89 -7.28 -0.89
C TYR A 319 -5.37 -6.96 -0.75
N ARG A 320 -5.93 -7.03 0.46
CA ARG A 320 -7.36 -6.67 0.64
C ARG A 320 -7.67 -5.22 0.27
N SER A 321 -6.66 -4.35 0.24
CA SER A 321 -6.81 -2.92 -0.04
C SER A 321 -5.80 -2.40 -1.07
N SER A 322 -5.97 -1.15 -1.48
CA SER A 322 -5.19 -0.44 -2.51
C SER A 322 -4.45 0.75 -1.91
N GLY A 323 -3.49 1.28 -2.66
CA GLY A 323 -2.72 2.48 -2.31
C GLY A 323 -2.01 2.38 -0.97
N CYS A 324 -2.05 3.45 -0.18
CA CYS A 324 -1.38 3.51 1.12
C CYS A 324 -1.91 2.43 2.09
N SER A 325 -3.20 2.14 2.03
CA SER A 325 -3.88 1.18 2.91
C SER A 325 -3.43 -0.27 2.68
N ALA A 326 -2.87 -0.58 1.50
CA ALA A 326 -2.31 -1.90 1.21
C ALA A 326 -1.12 -2.26 2.12
N CYS A 327 -0.40 -1.26 2.64
CA CYS A 327 0.76 -1.46 3.51
C CYS A 327 0.55 -0.92 4.93
N HIS A 328 -0.25 0.12 5.11
CA HIS A 328 -0.39 0.83 6.38
C HIS A 328 -1.56 0.39 7.24
N VAL A 329 -2.48 -0.41 6.69
CA VAL A 329 -3.60 -0.92 7.46
C VAL A 329 -3.65 -2.43 7.36
N VAL A 330 -3.71 -3.04 8.54
CA VAL A 330 -3.62 -4.48 8.69
C VAL A 330 -5.00 -5.08 8.43
N TYR A 331 -5.20 -5.67 7.26
CA TYR A 331 -6.49 -6.26 6.87
C TYR A 331 -6.46 -7.79 6.68
N ALA A 332 -5.28 -8.39 6.57
CA ALA A 332 -5.07 -9.83 6.50
C ALA A 332 -3.69 -10.18 7.07
N ASN A 333 -3.62 -11.22 7.90
CA ASN A 333 -2.38 -11.73 8.49
C ASN A 333 -2.41 -13.23 8.39
N ASP A 334 -1.35 -13.91 8.01
CA ASP A 334 -1.36 -15.37 8.17
C ASP A 334 -1.19 -15.79 9.65
N ARG A 335 -1.28 -17.10 9.91
CA ARG A 335 -1.03 -17.65 11.25
C ARG A 335 0.47 -17.80 11.55
N SER A 336 1.36 -17.42 10.64
CA SER A 336 2.80 -17.61 10.81
C SER A 336 3.39 -16.43 11.59
N PRO A 337 4.00 -16.66 12.76
CA PRO A 337 4.69 -15.61 13.50
C PRO A 337 5.87 -15.01 12.72
N THR A 338 6.47 -15.75 11.77
CA THR A 338 7.57 -15.23 10.96
C THR A 338 7.12 -14.23 9.91
N ASN A 339 5.90 -14.40 9.37
CA ASN A 339 5.39 -13.60 8.27
C ASN A 339 4.55 -12.42 8.79
N SER A 340 3.77 -12.67 9.84
CA SER A 340 2.78 -11.72 10.38
C SER A 340 3.16 -11.15 11.74
N GLY A 341 4.32 -11.52 12.29
CA GLY A 341 4.82 -11.02 13.57
C GLY A 341 3.79 -11.20 14.70
N TRP A 342 3.58 -10.13 15.46
CA TRP A 342 2.64 -10.11 16.58
C TRP A 342 1.16 -10.26 16.16
N TRP A 343 0.85 -10.05 14.88
CA TRP A 343 -0.51 -10.22 14.36
C TRP A 343 -0.87 -11.68 14.06
N SER A 344 0.10 -12.60 14.05
CA SER A 344 -0.11 -14.02 13.76
C SER A 344 -1.14 -14.70 14.68
N LYS A 345 -1.30 -14.20 15.91
CA LYS A 345 -2.31 -14.67 16.88
C LYS A 345 -3.76 -14.48 16.41
N TYR A 346 -4.01 -13.53 15.50
CA TYR A 346 -5.35 -13.26 14.96
C TYR A 346 -5.64 -14.04 13.67
N GLY A 347 -4.60 -14.54 13.00
CA GLY A 347 -4.68 -15.44 11.85
C GLY A 347 -5.30 -14.86 10.57
N HIS A 348 -5.38 -15.72 9.56
CA HIS A 348 -5.71 -15.41 8.13
C HIS A 348 -7.15 -15.08 7.79
N GLN A 349 -8.04 -15.05 8.77
CA GLN A 349 -9.43 -14.70 8.50
C GLN A 349 -9.63 -13.18 8.41
N GLY A 350 -8.60 -12.39 8.76
CA GLY A 350 -8.69 -10.93 8.78
C GLY A 350 -9.76 -10.44 9.75
N LEU A 351 -9.94 -11.19 10.83
CA LEU A 351 -10.66 -10.78 12.02
C LEU A 351 -9.63 -10.02 12.86
N SER A 352 -9.67 -8.70 12.81
CA SER A 352 -9.06 -7.88 13.86
C SER A 352 -10.11 -7.72 14.97
N PHE A 353 -9.66 -7.84 16.22
CA PHE A 353 -10.39 -7.75 17.50
C PHE A 353 -11.48 -8.82 17.74
#